data_AF-A0A0S7BZ93-F1
#
_entry.id   AF-A0A0S7BZ93-F1
#
_cell.length_a   1.000
_cell.length_b   1.000
_cell.length_c   1.000
_cell.angle_alpha   90.00
_cell.angle_beta   90.00
_cell.angle_gamma   90.00
#
_symmetry.space_group_name_H-M   'P 1'
#
loop_
_entity.id
_entity.type
_entity.pdbx_description
1 polymer ?
#
loop_
_entity_poly.entity_id
_entity_poly.type
_entity_poly.pdbx_seq_one_letter_code
_entity_poly.pdbx_strand_id
1 'polypeptide(L)'
;MAGKRIPDLDFLRGLAILGVLFRHSAWYNNFARAGWAGVDLFFVLSGFLVSGLLFSEFKKYGRVRIGRFLIRRGFKIYPTFYVFLITAFLFNAWINGHTFPMKDMLAEVLFLQNYLQGCFMHTWSLAIEEHFYLLLSLFVFLMLRAKWLDNRRLMTGILISSILLVTLLRMHYFFVHRHEPYLEIYYTHLRMDGLLLGVLLSYLFHFTEGFHAFTHKYKPVLLIAGFALISPLFFVRAGSMFFNTLGFNVIHLGFAVFTAYAAKGDLTAAIGKFRPAGWLIRMISSIGIYSYSIYVWHLLLSDFIEKVLNLKTGGVLYLAVTIIAGTLLSKLIEQFFLRIREKTFA
;
A
#
# COMPACT_ATOMS: atom_id res chain seq x y z
N MET A 1 9.83 -21.88 -5.03
CA MET A 1 8.36 -21.96 -5.19
C MET A 1 7.78 -20.58 -4.96
N ALA A 2 7.41 -19.89 -6.04
CA ALA A 2 6.62 -18.66 -5.93
C ALA A 2 5.33 -19.02 -5.16
N GLY A 3 5.09 -18.40 -4.01
CA GLY A 3 3.91 -18.66 -3.21
C GLY A 3 2.66 -18.58 -4.09
N LYS A 4 1.78 -19.59 -3.96
CA LYS A 4 0.53 -19.68 -4.73
C LYS A 4 -0.17 -18.33 -4.67
N ARG A 5 -0.33 -17.70 -5.83
CA ARG A 5 -0.95 -16.39 -5.97
C ARG A 5 -2.38 -16.45 -5.41
N ILE A 6 -2.76 -15.49 -4.57
CA ILE A 6 -4.08 -15.44 -3.93
C ILE A 6 -4.92 -14.36 -4.64
N PRO A 7 -5.88 -14.74 -5.51
CA PRO A 7 -6.65 -13.79 -6.33
C PRO A 7 -7.40 -12.74 -5.52
N ASP A 8 -7.85 -13.08 -4.32
CA ASP A 8 -8.58 -12.18 -3.42
C ASP A 8 -7.71 -11.03 -2.90
N LEU A 9 -6.40 -11.27 -2.68
CA LEU A 9 -5.49 -10.18 -2.30
C LEU A 9 -5.24 -9.25 -3.49
N ASP A 10 -5.21 -9.79 -4.72
CA ASP A 10 -5.16 -8.96 -5.92
C ASP A 10 -6.47 -8.22 -6.15
N PHE A 11 -7.62 -8.78 -5.77
CA PHE A 11 -8.91 -8.07 -5.79
C PHE A 11 -8.87 -6.84 -4.88
N LEU A 12 -8.40 -6.98 -3.63
CA LEU A 12 -8.26 -5.84 -2.72
C LEU A 12 -7.27 -4.79 -3.24
N ARG A 13 -6.15 -5.19 -3.83
CA ARG A 13 -5.22 -4.27 -4.52
C ARG A 13 -5.88 -3.54 -5.69
N GLY A 14 -6.73 -4.24 -6.44
CA GLY A 14 -7.53 -3.69 -7.52
C GLY A 14 -8.49 -2.60 -7.02
N LEU A 15 -9.22 -2.86 -5.93
CA LEU A 15 -10.07 -1.87 -5.29
C LEU A 15 -9.27 -0.67 -4.77
N ALA A 16 -8.11 -0.91 -4.16
CA ALA A 16 -7.22 0.14 -3.67
C ALA A 16 -6.75 1.08 -4.79
N ILE A 17 -6.22 0.54 -5.90
CA ILE A 17 -5.76 1.37 -7.02
C ILE A 17 -6.91 2.09 -7.71
N LEU A 18 -8.06 1.44 -7.90
CA LEU A 18 -9.23 2.10 -8.46
C LEU A 18 -9.67 3.28 -7.58
N GLY A 19 -9.67 3.12 -6.25
CA GLY A 19 -9.93 4.23 -5.33
C GLY A 19 -8.99 5.41 -5.53
N VAL A 20 -7.68 5.15 -5.67
CA VAL A 20 -6.67 6.20 -5.95
C VAL A 20 -6.94 6.87 -7.29
N LEU A 21 -7.22 6.10 -8.35
CA LEU A 21 -7.51 6.68 -9.66
C LEU A 21 -8.79 7.52 -9.63
N PHE A 22 -9.86 7.07 -8.98
CA PHE A 22 -11.08 7.85 -8.84
C PHE A 22 -10.84 9.16 -8.10
N ARG A 23 -9.99 9.16 -7.06
CA ARG A 23 -9.61 10.38 -6.32
C ARG A 23 -8.95 11.43 -7.21
N HIS A 24 -8.16 11.01 -8.19
CA HIS A 24 -7.41 11.90 -9.08
C HIS A 24 -8.10 12.11 -10.43
N SER A 25 -9.21 11.40 -10.69
CA SER A 25 -10.06 11.66 -11.85
C SER A 25 -10.95 12.87 -11.60
N ALA A 26 -11.28 13.63 -12.65
CA ALA A 26 -12.25 14.73 -12.60
C ALA A 26 -13.72 14.27 -12.34
N TRP A 27 -13.94 13.03 -11.88
CA TRP A 27 -15.25 12.38 -11.79
C TRP A 27 -15.78 12.32 -10.34
N TYR A 28 -17.00 12.83 -10.15
CA TYR A 28 -17.90 12.74 -8.97
C TYR A 28 -17.30 12.95 -7.55
N ASN A 29 -17.80 14.00 -6.88
CA ASN A 29 -17.43 14.46 -5.54
C ASN A 29 -17.50 13.43 -4.39
N ASN A 30 -18.27 12.33 -4.50
CA ASN A 30 -18.45 11.39 -3.39
C ASN A 30 -17.45 10.22 -3.41
N PHE A 31 -17.17 9.63 -4.58
CA PHE A 31 -16.11 8.61 -4.68
C PHE A 31 -14.71 9.23 -4.50
N ALA A 32 -14.54 10.48 -4.92
CA ALA A 32 -13.36 11.27 -4.62
C ALA A 32 -13.13 11.48 -3.11
N ARG A 33 -14.17 11.43 -2.26
CA ARG A 33 -14.02 11.61 -0.80
C ARG A 33 -13.37 10.42 -0.10
N ALA A 34 -13.56 9.20 -0.60
CA ALA A 34 -13.04 7.98 0.02
C ALA A 34 -11.79 7.42 -0.69
N GLY A 35 -11.52 7.84 -1.93
CA GLY A 35 -10.46 7.26 -2.75
C GLY A 35 -9.02 7.39 -2.20
N TRP A 36 -8.76 8.37 -1.34
CA TRP A 36 -7.46 8.52 -0.66
C TRP A 36 -7.11 7.31 0.22
N ALA A 37 -8.13 6.61 0.77
CA ALA A 37 -7.93 5.45 1.63
C ALA A 37 -7.43 4.21 0.87
N GLY A 38 -7.38 4.25 -0.46
CA GLY A 38 -6.74 3.22 -1.26
C GLY A 38 -5.26 3.04 -0.88
N VAL A 39 -4.55 4.13 -0.58
CA VAL A 39 -3.15 4.08 -0.10
C VAL A 39 -3.06 3.40 1.28
N ASP A 40 -3.98 3.72 2.18
CA ASP A 40 -4.06 3.09 3.51
C ASP A 40 -4.37 1.58 3.43
N LEU A 41 -5.20 1.15 2.46
CA LEU A 41 -5.40 -0.27 2.17
C LEU A 41 -4.12 -0.91 1.61
N PHE A 42 -3.37 -0.23 0.74
CA PHE A 42 -2.05 -0.71 0.29
C PHE A 42 -1.07 -0.88 1.45
N PHE A 43 -1.03 0.03 2.42
CA PHE A 43 -0.18 -0.10 3.61
C PHE A 43 -0.50 -1.36 4.41
N VAL A 44 -1.77 -1.63 4.71
CA VAL A 44 -2.16 -2.85 5.45
C VAL A 44 -1.81 -4.11 4.65
N LEU A 45 -2.11 -4.13 3.36
CA LEU A 45 -1.78 -5.25 2.47
C LEU A 45 -0.27 -5.48 2.36
N SER A 46 0.51 -4.40 2.24
CA SER A 46 1.96 -4.43 2.12
C SER A 46 2.58 -4.99 3.40
N GLY A 47 2.20 -4.44 4.56
CA GLY A 47 2.65 -4.94 5.86
C GLY A 47 2.36 -6.43 6.04
N PHE A 48 1.14 -6.86 5.69
CA PHE A 48 0.72 -8.26 5.77
C PHE A 48 1.57 -9.18 4.88
N LEU A 49 1.68 -8.83 3.60
CA LEU A 49 2.36 -9.65 2.60
C LEU A 49 3.88 -9.69 2.81
N VAL A 50 4.49 -8.55 3.14
CA VAL A 50 5.93 -8.42 3.29
C VAL A 50 6.41 -9.18 4.51
N SER A 51 5.78 -8.97 5.67
CA SER A 51 6.11 -9.74 6.87
C SER A 51 5.73 -11.22 6.73
N GLY A 52 4.67 -11.54 6.00
CA GLY A 52 4.26 -12.92 5.73
C GLY A 52 5.34 -13.71 4.97
N LEU A 53 6.06 -13.08 4.04
CA LEU A 53 7.22 -13.72 3.38
C LEU A 53 8.34 -14.05 4.38
N LEU A 54 8.64 -13.14 5.30
CA LEU A 54 9.69 -13.33 6.32
C LEU A 54 9.27 -14.39 7.34
N PHE A 55 8.04 -14.33 7.82
CA PHE A 55 7.48 -15.27 8.79
C PHE A 55 7.30 -16.67 8.22
N SER A 56 6.86 -16.80 6.97
CA SER A 56 6.79 -18.09 6.29
C SER A 56 8.17 -18.69 6.01
N GLU A 57 9.17 -17.88 5.66
CA GLU A 57 10.56 -18.32 5.54
C GLU A 57 11.09 -18.83 6.89
N PHE A 58 10.84 -18.09 7.97
CA PHE A 58 11.23 -18.50 9.32
C PHE A 58 10.55 -19.80 9.74
N LYS A 59 9.22 -19.92 9.60
CA LYS A 59 8.48 -21.15 9.95
C LYS A 59 8.97 -22.37 9.15
N LYS A 60 9.40 -22.16 7.91
CA LYS A 60 9.86 -23.24 7.03
C LYS A 60 11.32 -23.66 7.28
N TYR A 61 12.20 -22.71 7.58
CA TYR A 61 13.65 -22.95 7.60
C TYR A 61 14.34 -22.62 8.94
N GLY A 62 13.63 -22.09 9.93
CA GLY A 62 14.17 -21.63 11.22
C GLY A 62 15.07 -20.41 11.13
N ARG A 63 15.21 -19.80 9.93
CA ARG A 63 16.06 -18.64 9.65
C ARG A 63 15.48 -17.80 8.53
N VAL A 64 15.87 -16.54 8.46
CA VAL A 64 15.43 -15.59 7.44
C VAL A 64 16.63 -15.00 6.72
N ARG A 65 16.60 -14.95 5.39
CA ARG A 65 17.69 -14.37 4.57
C ARG A 65 17.37 -12.92 4.22
N ILE A 66 17.62 -12.02 5.16
CA ILE A 66 17.24 -10.60 5.04
C ILE A 66 17.81 -9.92 3.78
N GLY A 67 19.10 -10.15 3.46
CA GLY A 67 19.69 -9.59 2.24
C GLY A 67 18.98 -10.07 0.97
N ARG A 68 18.62 -11.36 0.90
CA ARG A 68 17.84 -11.91 -0.23
C ARG A 68 16.44 -11.31 -0.28
N PHE A 69 15.82 -11.08 0.87
CA PHE A 69 14.53 -10.41 0.96
C PHE A 69 14.58 -8.98 0.40
N LEU A 70 15.54 -8.16 0.87
CA LEU A 70 15.71 -6.77 0.42
C LEU A 70 16.01 -6.70 -1.08
N ILE A 71 16.90 -7.55 -1.59
CA ILE A 71 17.20 -7.62 -3.03
C ILE A 71 15.93 -7.91 -3.83
N ARG A 72 15.16 -8.94 -3.45
CA ARG A 72 13.92 -9.31 -4.16
C ARG A 72 12.87 -8.20 -4.13
N ARG A 73 12.85 -7.37 -3.08
CA ARG A 73 12.00 -6.19 -2.97
C ARG A 73 12.51 -5.03 -3.82
N GLY A 74 13.82 -4.76 -3.82
CA GLY A 74 14.45 -3.80 -4.73
C GLY A 74 14.10 -4.07 -6.19
N PHE A 75 14.23 -5.32 -6.66
CA PHE A 75 13.84 -5.72 -8.03
C PHE A 75 12.35 -5.50 -8.36
N LYS A 76 11.49 -5.41 -7.36
CA LYS A 76 10.05 -5.16 -7.54
C LYS A 76 9.74 -3.66 -7.60
N ILE A 77 10.47 -2.83 -6.86
CA ILE A 77 10.16 -1.42 -6.64
C ILE A 77 11.02 -0.51 -7.54
N TYR A 78 12.34 -0.63 -7.40
CA TYR A 78 13.30 0.33 -7.95
C TYR A 78 13.26 0.47 -9.46
N PRO A 79 13.16 -0.61 -10.28
CA PRO A 79 13.20 -0.44 -11.73
C PRO A 79 12.07 0.46 -12.26
N THR A 80 10.83 0.18 -11.88
CA THR A 80 9.69 0.99 -12.33
C THR A 80 9.75 2.41 -11.77
N PHE A 81 10.19 2.58 -10.51
CA PHE A 81 10.27 3.89 -9.88
C PHE A 81 11.34 4.78 -10.52
N TYR A 82 12.57 4.27 -10.72
CA TYR A 82 13.63 5.08 -11.32
C TYR A 82 13.39 5.36 -12.81
N VAL A 83 12.80 4.43 -13.56
CA VAL A 83 12.37 4.72 -14.94
C VAL A 83 11.31 5.81 -14.94
N PHE A 84 10.33 5.75 -14.04
CA PHE A 84 9.36 6.82 -13.85
C PHE A 84 10.02 8.17 -13.54
N LEU A 85 10.95 8.23 -12.57
CA LEU A 85 11.61 9.49 -12.20
C LEU A 85 12.35 10.11 -13.38
N ILE A 86 13.11 9.31 -14.13
CA ILE A 86 13.83 9.79 -15.32
C ILE A 86 12.82 10.33 -16.35
N THR A 87 11.77 9.58 -16.66
CA THR A 87 10.75 10.02 -17.62
C THR A 87 10.02 11.27 -17.14
N ALA A 88 9.68 11.36 -15.85
CA ALA A 88 8.96 12.49 -15.28
C ALA A 88 9.81 13.77 -15.23
N PHE A 89 11.11 13.66 -14.94
CA PHE A 89 12.04 14.79 -14.98
C PHE A 89 12.26 15.29 -16.40
N LEU A 90 12.45 14.39 -17.37
CA LEU A 90 12.55 14.76 -18.78
C LEU A 90 11.26 15.41 -19.29
N PHE A 91 10.11 14.84 -18.92
CA PHE A 91 8.80 15.39 -19.27
C PHE A 91 8.62 16.82 -18.73
N ASN A 92 8.97 17.07 -17.47
CA ASN A 92 8.87 18.43 -16.90
C ASN A 92 9.81 19.42 -17.61
N ALA A 93 11.06 19.04 -17.85
CA ALA A 93 12.03 19.89 -18.52
C ALA A 93 11.60 20.25 -19.95
N TRP A 94 11.02 19.30 -20.69
CA TRP A 94 10.70 19.48 -22.11
C TRP A 94 9.30 20.05 -22.35
N ILE A 95 8.30 19.61 -21.58
CA ILE A 95 6.89 19.98 -21.78
C ILE A 95 6.49 21.15 -20.88
N ASN A 96 6.92 21.16 -19.61
CA ASN A 96 6.57 22.24 -18.68
C ASN A 96 7.61 23.37 -18.64
N GLY A 97 8.72 23.24 -19.38
CA GLY A 97 9.74 24.27 -19.53
C GLY A 97 10.53 24.60 -18.27
N HIS A 98 10.49 23.74 -17.24
CA HIS A 98 11.24 23.95 -16.00
C HIS A 98 11.77 22.64 -15.42
N THR A 99 12.85 22.76 -14.64
CA THR A 99 13.43 21.65 -13.86
C THR A 99 13.13 21.84 -12.38
N PHE A 100 13.09 20.73 -11.64
CA PHE A 100 13.02 20.78 -10.19
C PHE A 100 14.37 21.19 -9.59
N PRO A 101 14.40 21.84 -8.43
CA PRO A 101 15.62 22.05 -7.68
C PRO A 101 16.32 20.72 -7.39
N MET A 102 17.66 20.69 -7.50
CA MET A 102 18.46 19.48 -7.27
C MET A 102 18.17 18.81 -5.92
N LYS A 103 17.95 19.62 -4.87
CA LYS A 103 17.63 19.13 -3.52
C LYS A 103 16.33 18.31 -3.48
N ASP A 104 15.32 18.70 -4.27
CA ASP A 104 14.01 18.05 -4.31
C ASP A 104 14.10 16.77 -5.16
N MET A 105 14.87 16.80 -6.25
CA MET A 105 15.18 15.62 -7.05
C MET A 105 15.94 14.56 -6.23
N LEU A 106 16.93 14.99 -5.45
CA LEU A 106 17.67 14.10 -4.55
C LEU A 106 16.76 13.52 -3.46
N ALA A 107 15.77 14.29 -2.98
CA ALA A 107 14.79 13.78 -2.04
C ALA A 107 13.99 12.60 -2.66
N GLU A 108 13.53 12.71 -3.90
CA GLU A 108 12.84 11.59 -4.59
C GLU A 108 13.75 10.37 -4.81
N VAL A 109 14.99 10.59 -5.27
CA VAL A 109 15.96 9.52 -5.55
C VAL A 109 16.33 8.74 -4.30
N LEU A 110 16.42 9.43 -3.15
CA LEU A 110 16.81 8.84 -1.87
C LEU A 110 15.63 8.45 -0.99
N PHE A 111 14.39 8.52 -1.49
CA PHE A 111 13.15 8.24 -0.74
C PHE A 111 12.93 9.16 0.48
N LEU A 112 13.39 10.42 0.42
CA LEU A 112 13.28 11.42 1.47
C LEU A 112 12.18 12.49 1.21
N GLN A 113 11.44 12.38 0.11
CA GLN A 113 10.40 13.34 -0.31
C GLN A 113 9.19 13.45 0.65
N ASN A 114 9.13 12.62 1.68
CA ASN A 114 8.12 12.71 2.74
C ASN A 114 8.63 13.40 4.02
N TYR A 115 9.91 13.76 4.06
CA TYR A 115 10.53 14.60 5.09
C TYR A 115 11.03 15.93 4.54
N LEU A 116 11.47 15.92 3.28
CA LEU A 116 11.89 17.08 2.51
C LEU A 116 10.81 17.44 1.47
N GLN A 117 11.01 18.54 0.76
CA GLN A 117 10.17 18.90 -0.37
C GLN A 117 10.31 17.85 -1.48
N GLY A 118 9.19 17.21 -1.84
CA GLY A 118 9.09 16.29 -2.97
C GLY A 118 8.84 17.02 -4.30
N CYS A 119 9.15 16.34 -5.40
CA CYS A 119 8.80 16.80 -6.75
C CYS A 119 7.39 16.36 -7.14
N PHE A 120 6.92 15.22 -6.63
CA PHE A 120 5.66 14.61 -7.02
C PHE A 120 4.74 14.36 -5.81
N MET A 121 3.47 14.72 -5.93
CA MET A 121 2.53 14.69 -4.80
C MET A 121 2.14 13.28 -4.32
N HIS A 122 2.35 12.23 -5.11
CA HIS A 122 1.93 10.86 -4.77
C HIS A 122 3.07 9.95 -4.30
N THR A 123 4.33 10.35 -4.47
CA THR A 123 5.50 9.48 -4.21
C THR A 123 5.83 9.34 -2.73
N TRP A 124 5.28 10.18 -1.84
CA TRP A 124 5.51 10.10 -0.38
C TRP A 124 5.15 8.74 0.21
N SER A 125 4.12 8.07 -0.32
CA SER A 125 3.68 6.76 0.17
C SER A 125 4.74 5.69 -0.08
N LEU A 126 5.47 5.82 -1.19
CA LEU A 126 6.54 4.90 -1.56
C LEU A 126 7.78 5.08 -0.67
N ALA A 127 8.10 6.32 -0.26
CA ALA A 127 9.11 6.58 0.76
C ALA A 127 8.77 5.92 2.10
N ILE A 128 7.52 6.02 2.54
CA ILE A 128 7.07 5.34 3.76
C ILE A 128 7.28 3.83 3.64
N GLU A 129 6.90 3.23 2.52
CA GLU A 129 7.10 1.80 2.30
C GLU A 129 8.57 1.40 2.32
N GLU A 130 9.45 2.13 1.64
CA GLU A 130 10.88 1.84 1.60
C GLU A 130 11.52 1.93 3.00
N HIS A 131 11.26 3.02 3.72
CA HIS A 131 11.67 3.16 5.11
C HIS A 131 11.16 1.99 5.96
N PHE A 132 9.90 1.61 5.78
CA PHE A 132 9.31 0.51 6.52
C PHE A 132 9.94 -0.84 6.19
N TYR A 133 10.32 -1.11 4.95
CA TYR A 133 10.96 -2.38 4.59
C TYR A 133 12.33 -2.54 5.23
N LEU A 134 13.11 -1.46 5.32
CA LEU A 134 14.37 -1.43 6.04
C LEU A 134 14.16 -1.60 7.55
N LEU A 135 13.21 -0.86 8.12
CA LEU A 135 12.87 -0.97 9.55
C LEU A 135 12.34 -2.36 9.92
N LEU A 136 11.47 -2.95 9.10
CA LEU A 136 10.94 -4.30 9.30
C LEU A 136 12.05 -5.34 9.20
N SER A 137 12.98 -5.19 8.26
CA SER A 137 14.12 -6.07 8.10
C SER A 137 15.00 -6.05 9.36
N LEU A 138 15.32 -4.87 9.87
CA LEU A 138 16.05 -4.70 11.12
C LEU A 138 15.27 -5.25 12.31
N PHE A 139 13.97 -4.96 12.40
CA PHE A 139 13.09 -5.47 13.44
C PHE A 139 13.12 -7.00 13.49
N VAL A 140 12.86 -7.68 12.37
CA VAL A 140 12.88 -9.14 12.29
C VAL A 140 14.27 -9.69 12.62
N PHE A 141 15.36 -9.05 12.17
CA PHE A 141 16.72 -9.44 12.55
C PHE A 141 16.92 -9.45 14.07
N LEU A 142 16.52 -8.37 14.75
CA LEU A 142 16.66 -8.23 16.20
C LEU A 142 15.80 -9.25 16.94
N MET A 143 14.55 -9.47 16.48
CA MET A 143 13.64 -10.45 17.11
C MET A 143 14.14 -11.88 16.95
N LEU A 144 14.80 -12.21 15.83
CA LEU A 144 15.45 -13.50 15.62
C LEU A 144 16.65 -13.69 16.56
N ARG A 145 17.51 -12.66 16.68
CA ARG A 145 18.69 -12.70 17.57
C ARG A 145 18.30 -12.87 19.03
N ALA A 146 17.24 -12.20 19.46
CA ALA A 146 16.74 -12.27 20.82
C ALA A 146 15.84 -13.50 21.09
N LYS A 147 15.54 -14.31 20.06
CA LYS A 147 14.60 -15.45 20.12
C LYS A 147 13.19 -15.04 20.60
N TRP A 148 12.76 -13.83 20.27
CA TRP A 148 11.47 -13.29 20.71
C TRP A 148 10.33 -13.60 19.76
N LEU A 149 10.61 -14.01 18.52
CA LEU A 149 9.59 -14.31 17.49
C LEU A 149 8.57 -15.36 17.93
N ASP A 150 9.00 -16.39 18.67
CA ASP A 150 8.10 -17.44 19.18
C ASP A 150 7.39 -17.03 20.47
N ASN A 151 7.81 -15.96 21.14
CA ASN A 151 7.12 -15.42 22.31
C ASN A 151 5.93 -14.56 21.88
N ARG A 152 4.78 -15.21 21.71
CA ARG A 152 3.54 -14.59 21.21
C ARG A 152 3.10 -13.37 22.01
N ARG A 153 3.12 -13.44 23.35
CA ARG A 153 2.67 -12.32 24.20
C ARG A 153 3.58 -11.12 24.01
N LEU A 154 4.89 -11.34 24.00
CA LEU A 154 5.88 -10.28 23.79
C LEU A 154 5.76 -9.66 22.39
N MET A 155 5.70 -10.47 21.32
CA MET A 155 5.56 -9.95 19.96
C MET A 155 4.27 -9.19 19.73
N THR A 156 3.15 -9.73 20.20
CA THR A 156 1.86 -9.05 20.10
C THR A 156 1.88 -7.75 20.89
N GLY A 157 2.46 -7.76 22.10
CA GLY A 157 2.65 -6.56 22.92
C GLY A 157 3.51 -5.51 22.24
N ILE A 158 4.65 -5.89 21.66
CA ILE A 158 5.53 -4.97 20.93
C ILE A 158 4.82 -4.36 19.72
N LEU A 159 4.16 -5.18 18.89
CA LEU A 159 3.47 -4.68 17.69
C LEU A 159 2.31 -3.76 18.04
N ILE A 160 1.48 -4.10 19.04
CA ILE A 160 0.40 -3.24 19.53
C ILE A 160 0.98 -1.94 20.10
N SER A 161 2.03 -2.03 20.93
CA SER A 161 2.67 -0.85 21.52
C SER A 161 3.25 0.08 20.46
N SER A 162 3.85 -0.46 19.39
CA SER A 162 4.35 0.33 18.26
C SER A 162 3.21 1.03 17.50
N ILE A 163 2.08 0.37 17.28
CA ILE A 163 0.89 0.99 16.65
C ILE A 163 0.34 2.12 17.53
N LEU A 164 0.24 1.89 18.84
CA LEU A 164 -0.19 2.90 19.81
C LEU A 164 0.79 4.08 19.85
N LEU A 165 2.10 3.83 19.83
CA LEU A 165 3.12 4.88 19.79
C LEU A 165 2.97 5.76 18.55
N VAL A 166 2.84 5.18 17.35
CA VAL A 166 2.62 5.95 16.11
C VAL A 166 1.33 6.78 16.19
N THR A 167 0.29 6.22 16.80
CA THR A 167 -0.99 6.93 17.02
C THR A 167 -0.83 8.12 17.94
N LEU A 168 -0.11 7.95 19.06
CA LEU A 168 0.18 9.02 20.02
C LEU A 168 1.06 10.10 19.41
N LEU A 169 2.10 9.73 18.64
CA LEU A 169 2.94 10.68 17.91
C LEU A 169 2.11 11.49 16.90
N ARG A 170 1.22 10.83 16.15
CA ARG A 170 0.32 11.51 15.21
C ARG A 170 -0.64 12.47 15.92
N MET A 171 -1.25 12.03 17.02
CA MET A 171 -2.12 12.89 17.83
C MET A 171 -1.37 14.11 18.36
N HIS A 172 -0.19 13.89 18.94
CA HIS A 172 0.66 14.96 19.44
C HIS A 172 0.99 15.96 18.33
N TYR A 173 1.45 15.46 17.18
CA TYR A 173 1.76 16.28 16.02
C TYR A 173 0.54 17.10 15.55
N PHE A 174 -0.63 16.47 15.46
CA PHE A 174 -1.88 17.15 15.12
C PHE A 174 -2.20 18.28 16.10
N PHE A 175 -2.16 18.03 17.42
CA PHE A 175 -2.53 19.04 18.40
C PHE A 175 -1.56 20.23 18.44
N VAL A 176 -0.27 20.00 18.20
CA VAL A 176 0.74 21.06 18.09
C VAL A 176 0.50 21.95 16.86
N HIS A 177 0.12 21.35 15.73
CA HIS A 177 0.00 22.05 14.44
C HIS A 177 -1.45 22.28 13.99
N ARG A 178 -2.45 22.10 14.87
CA ARG A 178 -3.89 22.15 14.51
C ARG A 178 -4.36 23.50 13.97
N HIS A 179 -3.58 24.56 14.18
CA HIS A 179 -3.86 25.92 13.74
C HIS A 179 -3.26 26.22 12.37
N GLU A 180 -2.42 25.33 11.83
CA GLU A 180 -1.86 25.46 10.49
C GLU A 180 -2.95 25.23 9.42
N PRO A 181 -3.05 26.10 8.40
CA PRO A 181 -4.11 26.02 7.39
C PRO A 181 -4.01 24.77 6.49
N TYR A 182 -2.82 24.16 6.38
CA TYR A 182 -2.56 22.98 5.55
C TYR A 182 -1.71 21.95 6.31
N LEU A 183 -2.36 21.20 7.20
CA LEU A 183 -1.71 20.10 7.90
C LEU A 183 -1.85 18.78 7.12
N GLU A 184 -0.81 18.40 6.40
CA GLU A 184 -0.72 17.11 5.72
C GLU A 184 0.32 16.21 6.40
N ILE A 185 -0.07 14.99 6.75
CA ILE A 185 0.75 14.07 7.55
C ILE A 185 1.31 12.99 6.63
N TYR A 186 2.55 13.19 6.17
CA TYR A 186 3.27 12.25 5.29
C TYR A 186 4.53 11.64 5.92
N TYR A 187 4.88 12.07 7.13
CA TYR A 187 6.05 11.53 7.82
C TYR A 187 5.87 10.05 8.16
N THR A 188 6.89 9.24 7.88
CA THR A 188 6.86 7.79 8.10
C THR A 188 6.46 7.44 9.54
N HIS A 189 7.03 8.13 10.52
CA HIS A 189 6.79 7.88 11.94
C HIS A 189 5.36 8.23 12.42
N LEU A 190 4.55 8.87 11.58
CA LEU A 190 3.15 9.24 11.88
C LEU A 190 2.12 8.45 11.05
N ARG A 191 2.58 7.65 10.06
CA ARG A 191 1.73 6.97 9.07
C ARG A 191 2.05 5.48 8.87
N MET A 192 3.11 4.96 9.48
CA MET A 192 3.47 3.54 9.37
C MET A 192 2.57 2.58 10.18
N ASP A 193 1.56 3.08 10.89
CA ASP A 193 0.62 2.27 11.68
C ASP A 193 -0.20 1.30 10.84
N GLY A 194 -0.58 1.67 9.60
CA GLY A 194 -1.25 0.75 8.68
C GLY A 194 -0.36 -0.44 8.29
N LEU A 195 0.92 -0.18 8.02
CA LEU A 195 1.92 -1.21 7.73
C LEU A 195 2.15 -2.11 8.96
N LEU A 196 2.32 -1.53 10.14
CA LEU A 196 2.47 -2.27 11.40
C LEU A 196 1.24 -3.14 11.71
N LEU A 197 0.03 -2.64 11.45
CA LEU A 197 -1.18 -3.43 11.62
C LEU A 197 -1.24 -4.61 10.64
N GLY A 198 -0.78 -4.42 9.41
CA GLY A 198 -0.56 -5.51 8.46
C GLY A 198 0.42 -6.56 8.99
N VAL A 199 1.52 -6.13 9.61
CA VAL A 199 2.51 -7.02 10.25
C VAL A 199 1.90 -7.76 11.44
N LEU A 200 1.13 -7.08 12.29
CA LEU A 200 0.40 -7.72 13.39
C LEU A 200 -0.55 -8.78 12.87
N LEU A 201 -1.35 -8.48 11.85
CA LEU A 201 -2.25 -9.44 11.22
C LEU A 201 -1.48 -10.65 10.69
N SER A 202 -0.36 -10.42 10.00
CA SER A 202 0.47 -11.51 9.46
C SER A 202 1.09 -12.36 10.55
N TYR A 203 1.54 -11.74 11.65
CA TYR A 203 2.08 -12.44 12.81
C TYR A 203 1.01 -13.33 13.45
N LEU A 204 -0.20 -12.80 13.68
CA LEU A 204 -1.32 -13.58 14.19
C LEU A 204 -1.68 -14.74 13.23
N PHE A 205 -1.66 -14.49 11.92
CA PHE A 205 -1.92 -15.51 10.90
C PHE A 205 -0.90 -16.67 10.93
N HIS A 206 0.38 -16.41 11.21
CA HIS A 206 1.44 -17.44 11.17
C HIS A 206 1.79 -18.07 12.52
N PHE A 207 1.59 -17.35 13.63
CA PHE A 207 2.08 -17.75 14.96
C PHE A 207 0.98 -17.97 16.00
N THR A 208 -0.28 -17.62 15.70
CA THR A 208 -1.38 -17.83 16.64
C THR A 208 -2.22 -19.04 16.28
N GLU A 209 -2.05 -20.11 17.06
CA GLU A 209 -2.97 -21.24 17.06
C GLU A 209 -4.39 -20.76 17.38
N GLY A 210 -5.36 -21.20 16.57
CA GLY A 210 -6.76 -20.80 16.69
C GLY A 210 -7.14 -19.48 15.99
N PHE A 211 -6.21 -18.67 15.48
CA PHE A 211 -6.58 -17.45 14.73
C PHE A 211 -7.47 -17.77 13.51
N HIS A 212 -7.12 -18.84 12.79
CA HIS A 212 -7.92 -19.31 11.65
C HIS A 212 -9.31 -19.79 12.08
N ALA A 213 -9.42 -20.51 13.20
CA ALA A 213 -10.69 -20.99 13.74
C ALA A 213 -11.57 -19.84 14.25
N PHE A 214 -10.99 -18.87 14.95
CA PHE A 214 -11.65 -17.66 15.43
C PHE A 214 -12.24 -16.85 14.26
N THR A 215 -11.43 -16.55 13.26
CA THR A 215 -11.87 -15.79 12.08
C THR A 215 -12.91 -16.54 11.23
N HIS A 216 -12.91 -17.87 11.25
CA HIS A 216 -13.96 -18.68 10.64
C HIS A 216 -15.26 -18.64 11.47
N LYS A 217 -15.17 -18.90 12.78
CA LYS A 217 -16.31 -18.94 13.72
C LYS A 217 -17.09 -17.61 13.73
N TYR A 218 -16.39 -16.48 13.72
CA TYR A 218 -17.00 -15.16 13.83
C TYR A 218 -17.08 -14.40 12.49
N LYS A 219 -17.04 -15.11 11.35
CA LYS A 219 -17.04 -14.52 10.00
C LYS A 219 -18.08 -13.41 9.78
N PRO A 220 -19.39 -13.61 10.01
CA PRO A 220 -20.38 -12.57 9.72
C PRO A 220 -20.19 -11.32 10.59
N VAL A 221 -19.91 -11.52 11.89
CA VAL A 221 -19.68 -10.44 12.86
C VAL A 221 -18.45 -9.62 12.47
N LEU A 222 -17.35 -10.29 12.12
CA LEU A 222 -16.11 -9.63 11.73
C LEU A 222 -16.28 -8.87 10.42
N LEU A 223 -16.98 -9.42 9.41
CA LEU A 223 -17.24 -8.69 8.16
C LEU A 223 -18.12 -7.45 8.38
N ILE A 224 -19.18 -7.56 9.18
CA ILE A 224 -20.02 -6.40 9.55
C ILE A 224 -19.17 -5.35 10.28
N ALA A 225 -18.36 -5.77 11.26
CA ALA A 225 -17.44 -4.88 11.96
C ALA A 225 -16.44 -4.24 10.99
N GLY A 226 -15.90 -4.99 10.03
CA GLY A 226 -15.01 -4.48 8.98
C GLY A 226 -15.67 -3.36 8.16
N PHE A 227 -16.91 -3.55 7.71
CA PHE A 227 -17.67 -2.52 7.01
C PHE A 227 -17.95 -1.31 7.91
N ALA A 228 -18.36 -1.53 9.16
CA ALA A 228 -18.60 -0.46 10.13
C ALA A 228 -17.35 0.39 10.37
N LEU A 229 -16.17 -0.25 10.49
CA LEU A 229 -14.87 0.40 10.67
C LEU A 229 -14.43 1.21 9.43
N ILE A 230 -14.81 0.81 8.22
CA ILE A 230 -14.50 1.56 6.99
C ILE A 230 -15.53 2.67 6.71
N SER A 231 -16.74 2.54 7.25
CA SER A 231 -17.84 3.48 7.01
C SER A 231 -17.50 4.97 7.22
N PRO A 232 -16.63 5.39 8.18
CA PRO A 232 -16.28 6.80 8.34
C PRO A 232 -15.70 7.45 7.08
N LEU A 233 -15.12 6.69 6.14
CA LEU A 233 -14.63 7.19 4.84
C LEU A 233 -15.70 7.92 4.02
N PHE A 234 -16.98 7.56 4.21
CA PHE A 234 -18.09 8.11 3.43
C PHE A 234 -18.76 9.31 4.10
N PHE A 235 -18.55 9.49 5.40
CA PHE A 235 -19.25 10.50 6.21
C PHE A 235 -18.32 11.56 6.81
N VAL A 236 -17.03 11.24 6.98
CA VAL A 236 -16.06 12.11 7.62
C VAL A 236 -15.05 12.60 6.59
N ARG A 237 -14.78 13.92 6.58
CA ARG A 237 -13.86 14.54 5.62
C ARG A 237 -12.40 14.17 5.95
N ALA A 238 -11.61 13.89 4.91
CA ALA A 238 -10.15 13.80 5.02
C ALA A 238 -9.56 15.08 5.63
N GLY A 239 -8.56 14.94 6.51
CA GLY A 239 -7.97 16.07 7.24
C GLY A 239 -8.82 16.60 8.40
N SER A 240 -9.96 15.96 8.72
CA SER A 240 -10.69 16.25 9.96
C SER A 240 -9.88 15.84 11.20
N MET A 241 -10.24 16.39 12.36
CA MET A 241 -9.67 15.97 13.65
C MET A 241 -9.74 14.46 13.85
N PHE A 242 -10.84 13.81 13.44
CA PHE A 242 -10.98 12.37 13.52
C PHE A 242 -9.87 11.66 12.73
N PHE A 243 -9.72 11.94 11.43
CA PHE A 243 -8.71 11.27 10.61
C PHE A 243 -7.27 11.63 11.01
N ASN A 244 -7.02 12.87 11.43
CA ASN A 244 -5.70 13.28 11.92
C ASN A 244 -5.36 12.74 13.32
N THR A 245 -6.26 11.98 13.96
CA THR A 245 -6.01 11.33 15.25
C THR A 245 -6.21 9.81 15.15
N LEU A 246 -7.42 9.31 15.41
CA LEU A 246 -7.75 7.87 15.47
C LEU A 246 -8.30 7.31 14.16
N GLY A 247 -8.79 8.14 13.26
CA GLY A 247 -9.58 7.70 12.10
C GLY A 247 -8.80 6.80 11.16
N PHE A 248 -7.50 7.02 10.99
CA PHE A 248 -6.63 6.10 10.25
C PHE A 248 -6.59 4.71 10.89
N ASN A 249 -6.40 4.59 12.20
CA ASN A 249 -6.40 3.29 12.89
C ASN A 249 -7.72 2.54 12.70
N VAL A 250 -8.84 3.26 12.78
CA VAL A 250 -10.18 2.69 12.64
C VAL A 250 -10.34 2.06 11.25
N ILE A 251 -10.01 2.79 10.18
CA ILE A 251 -10.10 2.24 8.82
C ILE A 251 -9.06 1.14 8.56
N HIS A 252 -7.86 1.23 9.14
CA HIS A 252 -6.84 0.20 9.01
C HIS A 252 -7.31 -1.11 9.64
N LEU A 253 -7.99 -1.07 10.80
CA LEU A 253 -8.61 -2.25 11.41
C LEU A 253 -9.67 -2.87 10.50
N GLY A 254 -10.50 -2.04 9.86
CA GLY A 254 -11.43 -2.50 8.84
C GLY A 254 -10.71 -3.21 7.68
N PHE A 255 -9.68 -2.59 7.11
CA PHE A 255 -8.85 -3.19 6.05
C PHE A 255 -8.13 -4.46 6.48
N ALA A 256 -7.70 -4.57 7.74
CA ALA A 256 -7.08 -5.77 8.27
C ALA A 256 -8.06 -6.95 8.31
N VAL A 257 -9.34 -6.71 8.65
CA VAL A 257 -10.39 -7.73 8.56
C VAL A 257 -10.52 -8.24 7.11
N PHE A 258 -10.68 -7.34 6.13
CA PHE A 258 -10.81 -7.76 4.73
C PHE A 258 -9.57 -8.47 4.21
N THR A 259 -8.37 -8.01 4.61
CA THR A 259 -7.10 -8.66 4.29
C THR A 259 -7.03 -10.08 4.85
N ALA A 260 -7.49 -10.30 6.08
CA ALA A 260 -7.52 -11.62 6.71
C ALA A 260 -8.40 -12.62 5.95
N TYR A 261 -9.57 -12.19 5.47
CA TYR A 261 -10.47 -13.03 4.67
C TYR A 261 -9.97 -13.23 3.24
N ALA A 262 -9.40 -12.19 2.63
CA ALA A 262 -8.79 -12.30 1.32
C ALA A 262 -7.61 -13.27 1.31
N ALA A 263 -6.77 -13.26 2.36
CA ALA A 263 -5.66 -14.20 2.51
C ALA A 263 -6.09 -15.67 2.56
N LYS A 264 -7.35 -15.96 2.92
CA LYS A 264 -7.92 -17.31 2.95
C LYS A 264 -8.62 -17.71 1.65
N GLY A 265 -8.83 -16.79 0.71
CA GLY A 265 -9.67 -17.01 -0.48
C GLY A 265 -11.17 -17.01 -0.19
N ASP A 266 -11.57 -16.52 0.99
CA ASP A 266 -12.94 -16.56 1.49
C ASP A 266 -13.78 -15.36 1.05
N LEU A 267 -13.13 -14.29 0.57
CA LEU A 267 -13.76 -13.00 0.31
C LEU A 267 -14.49 -13.03 -1.02
N THR A 268 -13.81 -13.43 -2.09
CA THR A 268 -14.44 -13.53 -3.42
C THR A 268 -15.35 -14.74 -3.52
N ALA A 269 -15.11 -15.81 -2.75
CA ALA A 269 -16.00 -16.96 -2.67
C ALA A 269 -17.38 -16.60 -2.07
N ALA A 270 -17.44 -15.66 -1.13
CA ALA A 270 -18.69 -15.16 -0.57
C ALA A 270 -19.50 -14.35 -1.59
N ILE A 271 -18.82 -13.59 -2.45
CA ILE A 271 -19.43 -12.69 -3.45
C ILE A 271 -19.75 -13.44 -4.77
N GLY A 272 -18.87 -14.37 -5.16
CA GLY A 272 -18.85 -15.06 -6.44
C GLY A 272 -19.94 -16.14 -6.62
N LYS A 273 -20.77 -16.39 -5.60
CA LYS A 273 -22.00 -17.20 -5.76
C LYS A 273 -22.99 -16.52 -6.71
N PHE A 274 -22.89 -15.21 -6.93
CA PHE A 274 -23.60 -14.49 -7.98
C PHE A 274 -22.78 -14.46 -9.28
N ARG A 275 -23.27 -15.16 -10.32
CA ARG A 275 -22.61 -15.26 -11.64
C ARG A 275 -22.14 -13.93 -12.26
N PRO A 276 -22.91 -12.82 -12.25
CA PRO A 276 -22.45 -11.55 -12.80
C PRO A 276 -21.36 -10.87 -11.95
N ALA A 277 -21.14 -11.28 -10.70
CA ALA A 277 -20.06 -10.72 -9.87
C ALA A 277 -18.69 -11.34 -10.19
N GLY A 278 -18.65 -12.58 -10.69
CA GLY A 278 -17.40 -13.32 -10.92
C GLY A 278 -16.50 -12.70 -11.99
N TRP A 279 -17.05 -12.13 -13.07
CA TRP A 279 -16.25 -11.49 -14.12
C TRP A 279 -15.65 -10.16 -13.65
N LEU A 280 -16.44 -9.35 -12.92
CA LEU A 280 -15.97 -8.09 -12.33
C LEU A 280 -14.83 -8.34 -11.33
N ILE A 281 -14.95 -9.34 -10.47
CA ILE A 281 -13.89 -9.73 -9.54
C ILE A 281 -12.61 -10.05 -10.31
N ARG A 282 -12.68 -10.88 -11.37
CA ARG A 282 -11.51 -11.23 -12.19
C ARG A 282 -10.90 -10.00 -12.87
N MET A 283 -11.73 -9.09 -13.36
CA MET A 283 -11.27 -7.84 -13.98
C MET A 283 -10.53 -6.95 -12.97
N ILE A 284 -11.13 -6.72 -11.79
CA ILE A 284 -10.54 -5.91 -10.72
C ILE A 284 -9.26 -6.57 -10.19
N SER A 285 -9.25 -7.89 -9.96
CA SER A 285 -8.03 -8.63 -9.61
C SER A 285 -6.95 -8.47 -10.66
N SER A 286 -7.29 -8.47 -11.96
CA SER A 286 -6.34 -8.30 -13.06
C SER A 286 -5.69 -6.91 -13.05
N ILE A 287 -6.44 -5.87 -12.71
CA ILE A 287 -5.91 -4.52 -12.49
C ILE A 287 -4.99 -4.52 -11.26
N GLY A 288 -5.41 -5.20 -10.18
CA GLY A 288 -4.65 -5.32 -8.93
C GLY A 288 -3.26 -5.95 -9.08
N ILE A 289 -3.07 -6.82 -10.07
CA ILE A 289 -1.76 -7.40 -10.43
C ILE A 289 -0.72 -6.33 -10.73
N TYR A 290 -1.16 -5.31 -11.47
CA TYR A 290 -0.34 -4.25 -12.02
C TYR A 290 -0.47 -2.94 -11.23
N SER A 291 -1.19 -2.98 -10.11
CA SER A 291 -1.52 -1.83 -9.27
C SER A 291 -0.32 -0.94 -8.94
N TYR A 292 0.85 -1.53 -8.67
CA TYR A 292 2.07 -0.79 -8.39
C TYR A 292 2.49 0.10 -9.57
N SER A 293 2.65 -0.48 -10.77
CA SER A 293 3.01 0.30 -11.95
C SER A 293 1.91 1.31 -12.32
N ILE A 294 0.63 0.94 -12.20
CA ILE A 294 -0.46 1.89 -12.44
C ILE A 294 -0.36 3.08 -11.45
N TYR A 295 -0.11 2.82 -10.17
CA TYR A 295 0.05 3.84 -9.13
C TYR A 295 1.24 4.76 -9.40
N VAL A 296 2.39 4.24 -9.80
CA VAL A 296 3.57 5.08 -10.05
C VAL A 296 3.31 6.06 -11.21
N TRP A 297 2.67 5.58 -12.28
CA TRP A 297 2.58 6.32 -13.54
C TRP A 297 1.31 7.16 -13.73
N HIS A 298 0.24 6.95 -12.94
CA HIS A 298 -1.09 7.52 -13.22
C HIS A 298 -1.14 9.05 -13.40
N LEU A 299 -0.42 9.84 -12.57
CA LEU A 299 -0.43 11.30 -12.68
C LEU A 299 0.37 11.78 -13.89
N LEU A 300 1.55 11.21 -14.16
CA LEU A 300 2.35 11.55 -15.35
C LEU A 300 1.60 11.22 -16.64
N LEU A 301 0.86 10.12 -16.66
CA LEU A 301 0.01 9.76 -17.81
C LEU A 301 -1.16 10.75 -17.97
N SER A 302 -1.74 11.27 -16.88
CA SER A 302 -2.75 12.34 -16.96
C SER A 302 -2.18 13.58 -17.62
N ASP A 303 -1.04 14.05 -17.10
CA ASP A 303 -0.33 15.23 -17.59
C ASP A 303 0.05 15.09 -19.07
N PHE A 304 0.49 13.90 -19.48
CA PHE A 304 0.80 13.60 -20.87
C PHE A 304 -0.43 13.72 -21.78
N ILE A 305 -1.58 13.16 -21.37
CA ILE A 305 -2.82 13.23 -22.16
C ILE A 305 -3.28 14.68 -22.32
N GLU A 306 -3.26 15.45 -21.23
CA GLU A 306 -3.76 16.83 -21.25
C GLU A 306 -2.82 17.76 -22.02
N LYS A 307 -1.51 17.66 -21.80
CA LYS A 307 -0.54 18.62 -22.33
C LYS A 307 -0.01 18.26 -23.72
N VAL A 308 0.13 16.97 -24.02
CA VAL A 308 0.70 16.51 -25.30
C VAL A 308 -0.38 16.14 -26.29
N LEU A 309 -1.42 15.40 -25.85
CA LEU A 309 -2.51 15.01 -26.74
C LEU A 309 -3.61 16.08 -26.84
N ASN A 310 -3.57 17.12 -25.99
CA ASN A 310 -4.57 18.18 -25.90
C ASN A 310 -6.01 17.64 -25.75
N LEU A 311 -6.13 16.50 -25.06
CA LEU A 311 -7.41 15.87 -24.77
C LEU A 311 -7.80 16.21 -23.33
N LYS A 312 -8.96 16.83 -23.15
CA LYS A 312 -9.55 16.95 -21.81
C LYS A 312 -9.80 15.55 -21.27
N THR A 313 -9.11 15.22 -20.19
CA THR A 313 -9.23 13.96 -19.47
C THR A 313 -10.58 13.90 -18.75
N GLY A 314 -11.62 13.48 -19.48
CA GLY A 314 -12.82 12.96 -18.84
C GLY A 314 -12.45 11.75 -17.96
N GLY A 315 -13.17 11.55 -16.85
CA GLY A 315 -12.85 10.50 -15.88
C GLY A 315 -12.69 9.10 -16.49
N VAL A 316 -13.50 8.75 -17.50
CA VAL A 316 -13.40 7.47 -18.23
C VAL A 316 -12.09 7.34 -19.01
N LEU A 317 -11.73 8.38 -19.78
CA LEU A 317 -10.53 8.36 -20.61
C LEU A 317 -9.28 8.26 -19.72
N TYR A 318 -9.26 9.03 -18.63
CA TYR A 318 -8.21 8.96 -17.62
C TYR A 318 -8.06 7.54 -17.05
N LEU A 319 -9.16 6.91 -16.60
CA LEU A 319 -9.12 5.56 -16.05
C LEU A 319 -8.66 4.54 -17.08
N ALA A 320 -9.18 4.60 -18.31
CA ALA A 320 -8.82 3.67 -19.37
C ALA A 320 -7.33 3.78 -19.72
N VAL A 321 -6.81 4.98 -19.95
CA VAL A 321 -5.42 5.19 -20.35
C VAL A 321 -4.47 4.83 -19.21
N THR A 322 -4.74 5.25 -17.97
CA THR A 322 -3.86 4.94 -16.83
C THR A 322 -3.79 3.44 -16.55
N ILE A 323 -4.91 2.72 -16.65
CA ILE A 323 -4.94 1.26 -16.48
C ILE A 323 -4.20 0.56 -17.63
N ILE A 324 -4.48 0.93 -18.89
CA ILE A 324 -3.88 0.29 -20.06
C ILE A 324 -2.38 0.57 -20.12
N ALA A 325 -1.98 1.85 -20.12
CA ALA A 325 -0.57 2.24 -20.21
C ALA A 325 0.22 1.78 -18.98
N GLY A 326 -0.34 1.91 -17.76
CA GLY A 326 0.30 1.40 -16.55
C GLY A 326 0.50 -0.12 -16.57
N THR A 327 -0.45 -0.88 -17.13
CA THR A 327 -0.31 -2.33 -17.34
C THR A 327 0.78 -2.66 -18.37
N LEU A 328 0.85 -1.91 -19.48
CA LEU A 328 1.88 -2.08 -20.50
C LEU A 328 3.27 -1.78 -19.92
N LEU A 329 3.43 -0.69 -19.19
CA LEU A 329 4.68 -0.31 -18.52
C LEU A 329 5.11 -1.35 -17.49
N SER A 330 4.18 -1.96 -16.77
CA SER A 330 4.49 -3.09 -15.89
C SER A 330 5.04 -4.29 -16.67
N LYS A 331 4.44 -4.64 -17.81
CA LYS A 331 4.92 -5.76 -18.64
C LYS A 331 6.30 -5.48 -19.24
N LEU A 332 6.57 -4.24 -19.63
CA LEU A 332 7.83 -3.84 -20.25
C LEU A 332 8.97 -3.72 -19.25
N ILE A 333 8.72 -3.06 -18.11
CA ILE A 333 9.75 -2.75 -17.12
C ILE A 333 9.71 -3.77 -16.00
N GLU A 334 8.62 -3.79 -15.24
CA GLU A 334 8.53 -4.56 -13.99
C GLU A 334 8.73 -6.06 -14.22
N GLN A 335 8.00 -6.67 -15.17
CA GLN A 335 8.10 -8.10 -15.43
C GLN A 335 9.47 -8.51 -15.98
N PHE A 336 10.13 -7.64 -16.75
CA PHE A 336 11.47 -7.89 -17.24
C PHE A 336 12.45 -8.07 -16.06
N PHE A 337 12.45 -7.13 -15.12
CA PHE A 337 13.32 -7.20 -13.94
C PHE A 337 12.93 -8.33 -12.97
N LEU A 338 11.64 -8.65 -12.85
CA LEU A 338 11.18 -9.80 -12.04
C LEU A 338 11.67 -11.15 -12.62
N ARG A 339 11.73 -11.29 -13.95
CA ARG A 339 12.32 -12.48 -14.60
C ARG A 339 13.82 -12.58 -14.34
N ILE A 340 14.56 -11.47 -14.37
CA ILE A 340 15.99 -11.44 -14.02
C ILE A 340 16.18 -11.92 -12.58
N ARG A 341 15.41 -11.36 -11.65
CA ARG A 341 15.42 -11.75 -10.23
C ARG A 341 15.17 -13.24 -10.03
N GLU A 342 14.21 -13.82 -10.76
CA GLU A 342 13.90 -15.26 -10.65
C GLU A 342 15.04 -16.15 -11.14
N LYS A 343 15.80 -15.72 -12.15
CA LYS A 343 16.98 -16.45 -12.63
C LYS A 343 18.17 -16.35 -11.68
N THR A 344 18.36 -15.21 -11.03
CA THR A 344 19.55 -14.92 -10.20
C THR A 344 19.37 -15.21 -8.71
N PHE A 345 18.15 -15.08 -8.19
CA PHE A 345 17.87 -15.13 -6.75
C PHE A 345 16.76 -16.10 -6.36
N ALA A 346 16.56 -17.21 -7.09
CA ALA A 346 15.53 -18.24 -6.82
C ALA A 346 15.54 -18.81 -5.38
#